data_AF-A0A962ENU4-F1
#
_entry.id   AF-A0A962ENU4-F1
#
_cell.length_a   1.000
_cell.length_b   1.000
_cell.length_c   1.000
_cell.angle_alpha   90.00
_cell.angle_beta   90.00
_cell.angle_gamma   90.00
#
_symmetry.space_group_name_H-M   'P 1'
#
loop_
_entity.id
_entity.type
_entity.pdbx_description
1 polymer ?
#
loop_
_entity_poly.entity_id
_entity_poly.type
_entity_poly.pdbx_seq_one_letter_code
_entity_poly.pdbx_strand_id
1 'polypeptide(L)'
;HHSASSMNILVTSRLNFLWQLLLPVNYISGLAIYLGLGKVFIVWWSFRAVLNYLTHTAFRWDLPLYHIRPLKPLIWLLEHIFTGPDAHHAHHGYGQHGNPMGNYAPVLIFWDFVFGTAKLPHHAQDKIGIDHDPVYPWYQQLWWPLFRFNKDE
;
A
#
# COMPACT_ATOMS: atom_id res chain seq x y z
N HIS A 1 7.94 0.88 -6.07
CA HIS A 1 6.62 1.09 -5.43
C HIS A 1 6.69 2.23 -4.43
N HIS A 2 7.41 2.10 -3.31
CA HIS A 2 7.54 3.16 -2.30
C HIS A 2 8.36 4.38 -2.73
N SER A 3 9.20 4.28 -3.75
CA SER A 3 9.95 5.41 -4.34
C SER A 3 9.07 6.37 -5.17
N ALA A 4 7.77 6.48 -4.90
CA ALA A 4 6.90 7.46 -5.53
C ALA A 4 6.98 8.78 -4.78
N SER A 5 7.07 9.90 -5.49
CA SER A 5 7.02 11.23 -4.86
C SER A 5 5.59 11.72 -4.62
N SER A 6 4.58 10.99 -5.11
CA SER A 6 3.17 11.28 -4.92
C SER A 6 2.33 10.01 -4.97
N MET A 7 1.16 10.03 -4.31
CA MET A 7 0.20 8.94 -4.35
C MET A 7 -0.77 9.11 -5.51
N ASN A 8 -0.96 8.04 -6.27
CA ASN A 8 -2.00 7.89 -7.27
C ASN A 8 -2.14 6.40 -7.64
N ILE A 9 -3.21 6.04 -8.34
CA ILE A 9 -3.52 4.65 -8.67
C ILE A 9 -2.38 3.99 -9.47
N LEU A 10 -1.63 4.74 -10.29
CA LEU A 10 -0.51 4.19 -11.08
C LEU A 10 0.66 3.72 -10.21
N VAL A 11 0.76 4.17 -8.94
CA VAL A 11 1.75 3.65 -7.99
C VAL A 11 1.60 2.14 -7.78
N THR A 12 0.38 1.60 -7.92
CA THR A 12 0.12 0.15 -7.87
C THR A 12 0.82 -0.62 -8.99
N SER A 13 1.15 0.04 -10.10
CA SER A 13 1.86 -0.53 -11.25
C SER A 13 3.38 -0.30 -11.20
N ARG A 14 3.88 0.47 -10.23
CA ARG A 14 5.33 0.73 -10.05
C ARG A 14 6.01 -0.40 -9.30
N LEU A 15 6.03 -1.58 -9.91
CA LEU A 15 6.59 -2.81 -9.34
C LEU A 15 7.86 -3.21 -10.10
N ASN A 16 8.83 -3.74 -9.37
CA ASN A 16 9.98 -4.40 -9.98
C ASN A 16 9.54 -5.80 -10.44
N PHE A 17 9.93 -6.20 -11.65
CA PHE A 17 9.48 -7.47 -12.23
C PHE A 17 10.00 -8.68 -11.44
N LEU A 18 11.28 -8.66 -11.04
CA LEU A 18 11.91 -9.75 -10.29
C LEU A 18 11.41 -9.81 -8.85
N TRP A 19 11.03 -8.68 -8.25
CA TRP A 19 10.41 -8.64 -6.92
C TRP A 19 9.13 -9.46 -6.84
N GLN A 20 8.35 -9.52 -7.94
CA GLN A 20 7.13 -10.33 -7.98
C GLN A 20 7.43 -11.83 -7.77
N LEU A 21 8.62 -12.30 -8.14
CA LEU A 21 9.04 -13.69 -7.91
C LEU A 21 9.36 -13.97 -6.45
N LEU A 22 9.58 -12.95 -5.61
CA LEU A 22 9.88 -13.13 -4.20
C LEU A 22 8.63 -13.02 -3.31
N LEU A 23 7.51 -12.54 -3.86
CA LEU A 23 6.30 -12.30 -3.11
C LEU A 23 5.60 -13.63 -2.73
N PRO A 24 5.49 -13.98 -1.43
CA PRO A 24 4.88 -15.24 -1.00
C PRO A 24 3.43 -15.39 -1.46
N VAL A 25 2.71 -14.27 -1.59
CA VAL A 25 1.30 -14.25 -2.04
C VAL A 25 1.12 -14.89 -3.42
N ASN A 26 2.09 -14.80 -4.32
CA ASN A 26 1.99 -15.38 -5.66
C ASN A 26 2.02 -16.92 -5.59
N TYR A 27 2.88 -17.48 -4.74
CA TYR A 27 3.00 -18.94 -4.54
C TYR A 27 1.79 -19.50 -3.80
N ILE A 28 1.35 -18.84 -2.72
CA ILE A 28 0.16 -19.24 -1.97
C ILE A 28 -1.08 -19.20 -2.87
N SER A 29 -1.19 -18.17 -3.71
CA SER A 29 -2.27 -18.06 -4.70
C SER A 29 -2.23 -19.20 -5.72
N GLY A 30 -1.05 -19.51 -6.28
CA GLY A 30 -0.87 -20.62 -7.22
C GLY A 30 -1.25 -21.97 -6.60
N LEU A 31 -0.82 -22.21 -5.35
CA LEU A 31 -1.20 -23.40 -4.60
C LEU A 31 -2.71 -23.46 -4.34
N ALA A 32 -3.33 -22.35 -3.93
CA ALA A 32 -4.77 -22.29 -3.71
C ALA A 32 -5.56 -22.64 -4.99
N ILE A 33 -5.16 -22.08 -6.13
CA ILE A 33 -5.76 -22.39 -7.44
C ILE A 33 -5.58 -23.87 -7.77
N TYR A 34 -4.36 -24.41 -7.59
CA TYR A 34 -4.06 -25.83 -7.84
C TYR A 34 -4.92 -26.77 -6.99
N LEU A 35 -5.18 -26.41 -5.72
CA LEU A 35 -6.06 -27.15 -4.81
C LEU A 35 -7.56 -26.95 -5.08
N GLY A 36 -7.94 -26.31 -6.19
CA GLY A 36 -9.33 -26.13 -6.61
C GLY A 36 -10.02 -24.87 -6.05
N LEU A 37 -9.30 -23.98 -5.36
CA LEU A 37 -9.85 -22.73 -4.82
C LEU A 37 -9.88 -21.57 -5.83
N GLY A 38 -9.86 -21.86 -7.14
CA GLY A 38 -9.79 -20.85 -8.20
C GLY A 38 -10.91 -19.79 -8.13
N LYS A 39 -12.15 -20.20 -7.83
CA LYS A 39 -13.28 -19.26 -7.66
C LYS A 39 -13.06 -18.32 -6.47
N VAL A 40 -12.61 -18.85 -5.33
CA VAL A 40 -12.32 -18.06 -4.13
C VAL A 40 -11.18 -17.09 -4.40
N PHE A 41 -10.14 -17.55 -5.10
CA PHE A 41 -9.02 -16.71 -5.53
C PHE A 41 -9.49 -15.52 -6.38
N ILE A 42 -10.34 -15.72 -7.39
CA ILE A 42 -10.81 -14.62 -8.26
C ILE A 42 -11.61 -13.58 -7.48
N VAL A 43 -12.50 -14.02 -6.58
CA VAL A 43 -13.28 -13.11 -5.74
C VAL A 43 -12.36 -12.31 -4.82
N TRP A 44 -11.45 -13.00 -4.14
CA TRP A 44 -10.48 -12.36 -3.24
C TRP A 44 -9.54 -11.40 -3.97
N TRP A 45 -9.01 -11.80 -5.11
CA TRP A 45 -8.10 -10.99 -5.92
C TRP A 45 -8.79 -9.73 -6.41
N SER A 46 -10.03 -9.84 -6.90
CA SER A 46 -10.86 -8.70 -7.32
C SER A 46 -11.12 -7.73 -6.17
N PHE A 47 -11.53 -8.26 -5.01
CA PHE A 47 -11.75 -7.45 -3.81
C PHE A 47 -10.48 -6.71 -3.37
N ARG A 48 -9.35 -7.43 -3.30
CA ARG A 48 -8.04 -6.83 -3.00
C ARG A 48 -7.65 -5.77 -4.01
N ALA A 49 -7.88 -5.99 -5.31
CA ALA A 49 -7.54 -5.02 -6.35
C ALA A 49 -8.34 -3.71 -6.19
N VAL A 50 -9.64 -3.81 -5.91
CA VAL A 50 -10.49 -2.65 -5.63
C VAL A 50 -9.99 -1.88 -4.42
N LEU A 51 -9.75 -2.55 -3.30
CA LEU A 51 -9.20 -1.89 -2.10
C LEU A 51 -7.85 -1.25 -2.39
N ASN A 52 -6.96 -1.94 -3.10
CA ASN A 52 -5.65 -1.42 -3.45
C ASN A 52 -5.76 -0.14 -4.30
N TYR A 53 -6.71 -0.05 -5.23
CA TYR A 53 -6.94 1.19 -5.97
C TYR A 53 -7.51 2.30 -5.08
N LEU A 54 -8.47 1.98 -4.21
CA LEU A 54 -9.07 2.93 -3.28
C LEU A 54 -8.06 3.51 -2.28
N THR A 55 -7.09 2.72 -1.82
CA THR A 55 -6.04 3.16 -0.90
C THR A 55 -4.90 3.91 -1.59
N HIS A 56 -4.82 3.87 -2.92
CA HIS A 56 -3.81 4.58 -3.70
C HIS A 56 -4.36 5.79 -4.45
N THR A 57 -5.62 6.18 -4.24
CA THR A 57 -6.19 7.34 -4.92
C THR A 57 -5.45 8.62 -4.49
N ALA A 58 -5.12 9.48 -5.46
CA ALA A 58 -4.59 10.81 -5.13
C ALA A 58 -5.63 11.65 -4.35
N PHE A 59 -6.91 11.37 -4.58
CA PHE A 59 -8.03 11.97 -3.88
C PHE A 59 -8.21 11.32 -2.49
N ARG A 60 -8.04 12.11 -1.43
CA ARG A 60 -8.23 11.69 -0.03
C ARG A 60 -9.71 11.70 0.38
N TRP A 61 -10.47 10.75 -0.18
CA TRP A 61 -11.91 10.60 0.07
C TRP A 61 -12.26 10.28 1.53
N ASP A 62 -11.29 9.75 2.27
CA ASP A 62 -11.38 9.40 3.68
C ASP A 62 -11.43 10.62 4.59
N LEU A 63 -10.65 11.67 4.29
CA LEU A 63 -10.49 12.82 5.18
C LEU A 63 -11.81 13.55 5.51
N PRO A 64 -12.69 13.84 4.54
CA PRO A 64 -13.99 14.45 4.84
C PRO A 64 -14.87 13.62 5.75
N LEU A 65 -14.73 12.28 5.72
CA LEU A 65 -15.56 11.37 6.51
C LEU A 65 -15.31 11.55 8.01
N TYR A 66 -14.06 11.84 8.41
CA TYR A 66 -13.69 12.06 9.82
C TYR A 66 -14.42 13.24 10.48
N HIS A 67 -14.92 14.18 9.68
CA HIS A 67 -15.68 15.33 10.16
C HIS A 67 -17.20 15.06 10.34
N ILE A 68 -17.71 13.95 9.78
CA ILE A 68 -19.14 13.60 9.84
C ILE A 68 -19.44 12.86 11.16
N ARG A 69 -19.91 13.59 12.17
CA ARG A 69 -20.11 13.06 13.54
C ARG A 69 -20.91 11.74 13.61
N PRO A 70 -22.05 11.56 12.91
CA PRO A 70 -22.80 10.31 12.97
C PRO A 70 -22.06 9.10 12.40
N LEU A 71 -21.08 9.32 11.51
CA LEU A 71 -20.31 8.24 10.89
C LEU A 71 -19.09 7.82 11.72
N LYS A 72 -18.70 8.57 12.75
CA LYS A 72 -17.48 8.29 13.53
C LYS A 72 -17.39 6.84 14.06
N PRO A 73 -18.44 6.23 14.63
CA PRO A 73 -18.35 4.84 15.11
C PRO A 73 -18.13 3.84 13.97
N LEU A 74 -18.77 4.09 12.81
CA LEU A 74 -18.61 3.25 11.63
C LEU A 74 -17.21 3.40 11.02
N ILE A 75 -16.73 4.63 10.89
CA ILE A 75 -15.39 4.92 10.36
C ILE A 75 -14.33 4.29 11.26
N TRP A 76 -14.46 4.45 12.59
CA TRP A 76 -13.58 3.80 13.55
C TRP A 76 -13.54 2.28 13.34
N LEU A 77 -14.70 1.63 13.21
CA LEU A 77 -14.75 0.19 12.96
C LEU A 77 -14.05 -0.17 11.63
N LEU A 78 -14.34 0.57 10.56
CA LEU A 78 -13.79 0.30 9.23
C LEU A 78 -12.27 0.49 9.20
N GLU A 79 -11.72 1.53 9.81
CA GLU A 79 -10.27 1.80 9.82
C GLU A 79 -9.49 0.93 10.82
N HIS A 80 -10.17 0.17 11.68
CA HIS A 80 -9.55 -0.84 12.56
C HIS A 80 -9.64 -2.27 11.99
N ILE A 81 -10.42 -2.46 10.91
CA ILE A 81 -10.55 -3.76 10.22
C ILE A 81 -9.86 -3.69 8.87
N PHE A 82 -10.16 -2.67 8.06
CA PHE A 82 -9.68 -2.50 6.70
C PHE A 82 -8.65 -1.39 6.59
N THR A 83 -7.67 -1.61 5.73
CA THR A 83 -6.67 -0.60 5.37
C THR A 83 -7.34 0.46 4.50
N GLY A 84 -7.44 1.68 5.01
CA GLY A 84 -7.92 2.85 4.28
C GLY A 84 -6.80 3.70 3.71
N PRO A 85 -7.12 4.77 2.95
CA PRO A 85 -6.13 5.71 2.41
C PRO A 85 -5.28 6.35 3.50
N ASP A 86 -5.83 6.66 4.67
CA ASP A 86 -5.08 7.26 5.77
C ASP A 86 -3.90 6.38 6.22
N ALA A 87 -4.16 5.11 6.48
CA ALA A 87 -3.15 4.13 6.84
C ALA A 87 -2.17 3.88 5.70
N HIS A 88 -2.67 3.67 4.48
CA HIS A 88 -1.83 3.29 3.35
C HIS A 88 -0.95 4.45 2.86
N HIS A 89 -1.48 5.68 2.85
CA HIS A 89 -0.66 6.83 2.53
C HIS A 89 0.37 7.09 3.63
N ALA A 90 0.06 6.83 4.91
CA ALA A 90 1.07 6.88 5.97
C ALA A 90 2.19 5.87 5.71
N HIS A 91 1.87 4.65 5.27
CA HIS A 91 2.88 3.66 4.85
C HIS A 91 3.78 4.16 3.72
N HIS A 92 3.23 4.88 2.74
CA HIS A 92 3.99 5.49 1.65
C HIS A 92 4.64 6.83 2.01
N GLY A 93 4.35 7.37 3.19
CA GLY A 93 4.71 8.70 3.59
C GLY A 93 5.80 8.73 4.66
N TYR A 94 6.49 9.85 4.73
CA TYR A 94 7.46 10.16 5.76
C TYR A 94 7.20 11.57 6.32
N GLY A 95 7.83 11.90 7.45
CA GLY A 95 7.50 13.09 8.23
C GLY A 95 6.57 12.79 9.41
N GLN A 96 5.87 13.80 9.92
CA GLN A 96 5.07 13.70 11.14
C GLN A 96 3.92 12.69 10.98
N HIS A 97 3.27 12.71 9.81
CA HIS A 97 2.12 11.86 9.50
C HIS A 97 2.48 10.59 8.70
N GLY A 98 3.78 10.34 8.47
CA GLY A 98 4.28 9.13 7.80
C GLY A 98 4.54 7.96 8.74
N ASN A 99 4.58 6.74 8.19
CA ASN A 99 4.93 5.49 8.88
C ASN A 99 5.49 4.45 7.89
N PRO A 100 6.67 4.70 7.29
CA PRO A 100 7.21 3.81 6.24
C PRO A 100 7.61 2.42 6.76
N MET A 101 7.73 2.26 8.08
CA MET A 101 8.03 1.00 8.77
C MET A 101 6.85 0.52 9.62
N GLY A 102 5.62 0.75 9.14
CA GLY A 102 4.40 0.21 9.71
C GLY A 102 3.27 0.23 8.69
N ASN A 103 2.04 -0.08 9.13
CA ASN A 103 0.88 -0.26 8.24
C ASN A 103 1.18 -1.24 7.09
N TYR A 104 1.76 -2.39 7.42
CA TYR A 104 2.23 -3.40 6.47
C TYR A 104 1.10 -4.15 5.78
N ALA A 105 -0.06 -4.28 6.44
CA ALA A 105 -1.17 -5.03 5.89
C ALA A 105 -1.84 -4.23 4.76
N PRO A 106 -1.95 -4.80 3.54
CA PRO A 106 -2.53 -4.07 2.40
C PRO A 106 -4.07 -4.09 2.39
N VAL A 107 -4.70 -4.92 3.23
CA VAL A 107 -6.15 -5.09 3.26
C VAL A 107 -6.67 -5.04 4.69
N LEU A 108 -6.08 -5.83 5.60
CA LEU A 108 -6.55 -5.96 6.98
C LEU A 108 -5.59 -5.32 7.97
N ILE A 109 -5.75 -4.01 8.20
CA ILE A 109 -4.93 -3.24 9.16
C ILE A 109 -5.06 -3.76 10.60
N PHE A 110 -6.11 -4.54 10.88
CA PHE A 110 -6.25 -5.29 12.13
C PHE A 110 -4.94 -5.97 12.56
N TRP A 111 -4.18 -6.56 11.63
CA TRP A 111 -2.91 -7.18 11.95
C TRP A 111 -1.85 -6.17 12.41
N ASP A 112 -1.82 -4.98 11.83
CA ASP A 112 -0.93 -3.92 12.29
C ASP A 112 -1.28 -3.44 13.70
N PHE A 113 -2.57 -3.47 14.10
CA PHE A 113 -2.93 -3.23 15.49
C PHE A 113 -2.45 -4.34 16.42
N VAL A 114 -2.62 -5.60 16.01
CA VAL A 114 -2.16 -6.77 16.79
C VAL A 114 -0.64 -6.73 17.01
N PHE A 115 0.13 -6.32 16.00
CA PHE A 115 1.59 -6.28 16.05
C PHE A 115 2.18 -4.91 16.42
N GLY A 116 1.35 -3.91 16.72
CA GLY A 116 1.80 -2.59 17.17
C GLY A 116 2.46 -1.73 16.08
N THR A 117 2.13 -1.98 14.81
CA THR A 117 2.68 -1.27 13.64
C THR A 117 1.67 -0.31 13.01
N ALA A 118 0.45 -0.23 13.55
CA ALA A 118 -0.63 0.62 13.04
C ALA A 118 -0.38 2.12 13.34
N LYS A 119 -0.62 2.97 12.34
CA LYS A 119 -0.72 4.43 12.48
C LYS A 119 -1.86 4.96 11.61
N LEU A 120 -2.78 5.70 12.25
CA LEU A 120 -3.89 6.41 11.61
C LEU A 120 -3.75 7.90 11.92
N PRO A 121 -3.04 8.68 11.07
CA PRO A 121 -2.84 10.10 11.31
C PRO A 121 -4.11 10.95 11.26
N HIS A 122 -5.17 10.47 10.60
CA HIS A 122 -6.36 11.22 10.23
C HIS A 122 -6.01 12.54 9.52
N HIS A 123 -4.96 12.51 8.70
CA HIS A 123 -4.37 13.68 8.06
C HIS A 123 -3.71 13.35 6.72
N ALA A 124 -3.56 14.36 5.86
CA ALA A 124 -2.76 14.26 4.66
C ALA A 124 -1.27 14.08 5.01
N GLN A 125 -0.58 13.15 4.34
CA GLN A 125 0.84 12.97 4.58
C GLN A 125 1.64 14.14 4.04
N ASP A 126 2.63 14.57 4.83
CA ASP A 126 3.45 15.75 4.53
C ASP A 126 4.27 15.53 3.25
N LYS A 127 4.81 14.30 3.11
CA LYS A 127 5.61 13.87 1.96
C LYS A 127 5.34 12.40 1.68
N ILE A 128 5.43 12.02 0.40
CA ILE A 128 5.33 10.65 -0.10
C ILE A 128 6.68 10.27 -0.69
N GLY A 129 7.13 9.04 -0.43
CA GLY A 129 8.38 8.52 -0.95
C GLY A 129 9.24 7.88 0.12
N ILE A 130 10.51 7.69 -0.24
CA ILE A 130 11.54 7.25 0.69
C ILE A 130 12.39 8.48 1.01
N ASP A 131 12.60 8.72 2.30
CA ASP A 131 13.39 9.87 2.74
C ASP A 131 14.84 9.75 2.24
N HIS A 132 15.36 10.85 1.69
CA HIS A 132 16.70 10.93 1.09
C HIS A 132 17.01 9.93 -0.05
N ASP A 133 16.03 9.25 -0.65
CA ASP A 133 16.24 8.33 -1.79
C ASP A 133 16.12 9.07 -3.13
N PRO A 134 17.08 8.93 -4.06
CA PRO A 134 16.95 9.51 -5.39
C PRO A 134 15.84 8.83 -6.21
N VAL A 135 15.23 9.59 -7.12
CA VAL A 135 14.28 9.01 -8.08
C VAL A 135 15.06 8.34 -9.22
N TYR A 136 15.15 7.01 -9.17
CA TYR A 136 15.80 6.23 -10.23
C TYR A 136 15.02 6.28 -11.56
N PRO A 137 15.68 6.14 -12.72
CA PRO A 137 14.98 5.93 -14.00
C PRO A 137 14.06 4.71 -14.00
N TRP A 138 12.97 4.77 -14.78
CA TRP A 138 11.93 3.72 -14.78
C TRP A 138 12.48 2.32 -15.07
N TYR A 139 13.46 2.20 -15.98
CA TYR A 139 14.03 0.91 -16.37
C TYR A 139 14.85 0.28 -15.25
N GLN A 140 15.52 1.08 -14.41
CA GLN A 140 16.21 0.58 -13.22
C GLN A 140 15.20 0.08 -12.20
N GLN A 141 14.14 0.86 -11.93
CA GLN A 141 13.10 0.45 -10.97
C GLN A 141 12.43 -0.86 -11.40
N LEU A 142 12.16 -1.02 -12.70
CA LEU A 142 11.48 -2.19 -13.25
C LEU A 142 12.37 -3.44 -13.28
N TRP A 143 13.65 -3.29 -13.64
CA TRP A 143 14.53 -4.40 -13.98
C TRP A 143 15.76 -4.58 -13.08
N TRP A 144 15.91 -3.80 -12.00
CA TRP A 144 16.96 -4.05 -11.01
C TRP A 144 16.92 -5.53 -10.58
N PRO A 145 18.09 -6.24 -10.51
CA PRO A 145 19.46 -5.73 -10.60
C PRO A 145 20.11 -5.77 -11.98
N LEU A 146 19.35 -5.99 -13.07
CA LEU A 146 19.89 -6.02 -14.44
C LEU A 146 20.44 -4.67 -14.90
N PHE A 147 19.74 -3.58 -14.55
CA PHE A 147 20.26 -2.21 -14.68
C PHE A 147 20.49 -1.66 -13.27
N ARG A 148 21.74 -1.32 -12.96
CA ARG A 148 22.14 -0.77 -11.66
C ARG A 148 22.31 0.74 -11.76
N PHE A 149 22.08 1.40 -10.63
CA PHE A 149 22.41 2.81 -10.46
C PHE A 149 23.92 2.92 -10.19
N ASN A 150 24.65 3.59 -11.07
CA ASN A 150 25.99 4.10 -10.76
C ASN A 150 25.81 5.44 -10.06
N LYS A 151 26.23 5.52 -8.79
CA LYS A 151 26.16 6.78 -8.03
C LYS A 151 27.18 7.81 -8.51
N ASP A 152 28.16 7.37 -9.30
CA ASP A 152 29.30 8.16 -9.78
C ASP A 152 29.17 8.60 -11.25
N GLU A 153 28.01 8.36 -11.89
CA GLU A 153 27.60 8.92 -13.19
C GLU A 153 26.49 9.96 -13.00
#